data_AF-A0A0C9UUR6-F1
#
_entry.id   AF-A0A0C9UUR6-F1
#
_cell.length_a   1.000
_cell.length_b   1.000
_cell.length_c   1.000
_cell.angle_alpha   90.00
_cell.angle_beta   90.00
_cell.angle_gamma   90.00
#
_symmetry.space_group_name_H-M   'P 1'
#
loop_
_entity.id
_entity.type
_entity.pdbx_description
1 polymer ?
#
loop_
_entity_poly.entity_id
_entity_poly.type
_entity_poly.pdbx_seq_one_letter_code
_entity_poly.pdbx_strand_id
1 'polypeptide(L)'
;MQNVGNAANIVGLASGCLDLLGVIKTSIGYAVEGELLPDGKADRDSQREQVAIRMRLLTLLMSRLNEMSTNSGVLSASEIPELEKAFVRCINILTDIKNKLKGAEKNVGTAGQIFWPFTKDNLVERLEYLDKMVHWLQTADQYGIGEMVKSIQKDQHDIGDNLKKMQRTVGTVHEHVSRIESFITDQERHDLATWLSPVNVHEILIDNLDGHSEGTADWIFKTSQMKAWMTGDLCFLWCQGPPGVGKTMIA
;
A
#
# COMPACT_ATOMS: atom_id res chain seq x y z
N MET A 1 19.45 -3.89 22.85
CA MET A 1 20.21 -5.13 23.15
C MET A 1 19.34 -6.39 23.18
N GLN A 2 18.07 -6.35 23.61
CA GLN A 2 17.17 -7.52 23.64
C GLN A 2 16.86 -8.15 22.27
N ASN A 3 16.72 -7.36 21.19
CA ASN A 3 16.43 -7.91 19.85
C ASN A 3 17.53 -8.84 19.29
N VAL A 4 18.79 -8.68 19.74
CA VAL A 4 19.91 -9.51 19.25
C VAL A 4 19.89 -10.92 19.88
N GLY A 5 19.43 -11.05 21.13
CA GLY A 5 19.28 -12.35 21.80
C GLY A 5 18.18 -13.20 21.16
N ASN A 6 17.05 -12.59 20.81
CA ASN A 6 15.93 -13.29 20.19
C ASN A 6 16.25 -13.82 18.79
N ALA A 7 16.94 -13.03 17.96
CA ALA A 7 17.38 -13.48 16.65
C ALA A 7 18.31 -14.70 16.76
N ALA A 8 19.27 -14.67 17.71
CA ALA A 8 20.16 -15.80 17.97
C ALA A 8 19.41 -17.04 18.48
N ASN A 9 18.40 -16.85 19.35
CA ASN A 9 17.57 -17.94 19.87
C ASN A 9 16.68 -18.56 18.78
N ILE A 10 16.08 -17.75 17.91
CA ILE A 10 15.27 -18.21 16.76
C ILE A 10 16.14 -19.04 15.80
N VAL A 11 17.35 -18.56 15.48
CA VAL A 11 18.31 -19.28 14.63
C VAL A 11 18.76 -20.59 15.29
N GLY A 12 19.04 -20.56 16.60
CA GLY A 12 19.40 -21.75 17.38
C GLY A 12 18.29 -22.81 17.39
N LEU A 13 17.03 -22.39 17.51
CA LEU A 13 15.87 -23.28 17.50
C LEU A 13 15.61 -23.88 16.11
N ALA A 14 15.74 -23.08 15.06
CA ALA A 14 15.63 -23.54 13.68
C ALA A 14 16.72 -24.58 13.33
N SER A 15 17.96 -24.34 13.79
CA SER A 15 19.07 -25.28 13.68
C SER A 15 18.81 -26.57 14.47
N GLY A 16 18.31 -26.47 15.71
CA GLY A 16 17.93 -27.63 16.52
C GLY A 16 16.82 -28.49 15.87
N CYS A 17 15.87 -27.86 15.19
CA CYS A 17 14.84 -28.55 14.41
C CYS A 17 15.43 -29.31 13.21
N LEU A 18 16.30 -28.66 12.42
CA LEU A 18 17.03 -29.28 11.29
C LEU A 18 17.82 -30.50 11.73
N ASP A 19 18.58 -30.35 12.80
CA ASP A 19 19.43 -31.39 13.35
C ASP A 19 18.61 -32.61 13.80
N LEU A 20 17.48 -32.38 14.47
CA LEU A 20 16.61 -33.45 14.91
C LEU A 20 15.91 -34.15 13.72
N LEU A 21 15.48 -33.38 12.71
CA LEU A 21 14.95 -33.94 11.46
C LEU A 21 15.96 -34.85 10.75
N GLY A 22 17.24 -34.45 10.73
CA GLY A 22 18.32 -35.25 10.16
C GLY A 22 18.56 -36.55 10.92
N VAL A 23 18.56 -36.51 12.26
CA VAL A 23 18.69 -37.71 13.10
C VAL A 23 17.50 -38.65 12.92
N ILE A 24 16.26 -38.14 12.98
CA ILE A 24 15.04 -38.96 12.80
C ILE A 24 15.02 -39.64 11.42
N LYS A 25 15.38 -38.92 10.35
CA LYS A 25 15.44 -39.48 9.00
C LYS A 25 16.45 -40.63 8.90
N THR A 26 17.58 -40.48 9.59
CA THR A 26 18.66 -41.48 9.65
C THR A 26 18.21 -42.71 10.46
N SER A 27 17.63 -42.51 11.64
CA SER A 27 17.14 -43.60 12.49
C SER A 27 15.99 -44.39 11.86
N ILE A 28 15.08 -43.73 11.11
CA ILE A 28 14.01 -44.39 10.35
C ILE A 28 14.59 -45.18 9.17
N GLY A 29 15.59 -44.65 8.47
CA GLY A 29 16.25 -45.35 7.36
C GLY A 29 16.85 -46.69 7.78
N TYR A 30 17.56 -46.74 8.92
CA TYR A 30 18.10 -47.98 9.47
C TYR A 30 17.03 -48.99 9.90
N ALA A 31 15.86 -48.52 10.35
CA ALA A 31 14.73 -49.39 10.71
C ALA A 31 14.01 -50.01 9.51
N VAL A 32 14.31 -49.56 8.29
CA VAL A 32 13.76 -50.10 7.03
C VAL A 32 14.73 -51.13 6.40
N GLU A 33 16.04 -51.00 6.62
CA GLU A 33 17.06 -51.87 6.01
C GLU A 33 17.39 -53.15 6.81
N GLY A 34 17.06 -53.23 8.12
CA GLY A 34 17.30 -54.42 8.94
C GLY A 34 16.10 -55.37 9.05
N GLU A 35 16.27 -56.67 8.79
CA GLU A 35 15.27 -57.70 9.10
C GLU A 35 15.03 -57.79 10.62
N LEU A 36 13.88 -57.31 11.07
CA LEU A 36 13.48 -57.24 12.49
C LEU A 36 12.31 -58.20 12.77
N LEU A 37 12.50 -59.08 13.76
CA LEU A 37 11.62 -60.19 14.17
C LEU A 37 10.20 -59.77 14.68
N PRO A 38 9.24 -60.71 14.79
CA PRO A 38 7.80 -60.46 14.70
C PRO A 38 7.10 -59.88 15.93
N ASP A 39 7.75 -59.76 17.08
CA ASP A 39 7.03 -59.41 18.31
C ASP A 39 6.72 -57.90 18.38
N GLY A 40 5.45 -57.48 18.38
CA GLY A 40 5.05 -56.08 18.61
C GLY A 40 4.90 -55.17 17.37
N LYS A 41 4.54 -55.71 16.19
CA LYS A 41 4.37 -54.93 14.94
C LYS A 41 3.41 -53.72 15.05
N ALA A 42 2.29 -53.86 15.77
CA ALA A 42 1.27 -52.82 15.90
C ALA A 42 1.68 -51.61 16.77
N ASP A 43 2.44 -51.84 17.85
CA ASP A 43 2.95 -50.75 18.70
C ASP A 43 4.04 -49.96 17.96
N ARG A 44 4.81 -50.64 17.09
CA ARG A 44 5.83 -50.01 16.24
C ARG A 44 5.25 -49.16 15.12
N ASP A 45 4.19 -49.62 14.45
CA ASP A 45 3.53 -48.82 13.40
C ASP A 45 2.90 -47.56 14.01
N SER A 46 2.32 -47.65 15.21
CA SER A 46 1.83 -46.50 15.99
C SER A 46 2.96 -45.52 16.37
N GLN A 47 4.13 -46.02 16.79
CA GLN A 47 5.28 -45.16 17.10
C GLN A 47 5.89 -44.52 15.83
N ARG A 48 5.94 -45.24 14.71
CA ARG A 48 6.37 -44.71 13.40
C ARG A 48 5.44 -43.61 12.91
N GLU A 49 4.13 -43.83 13.01
CA GLU A 49 3.11 -42.86 12.64
C GLU A 49 3.19 -41.63 13.56
N GLN A 50 3.43 -41.80 14.86
CA GLN A 50 3.68 -40.69 15.77
C GLN A 50 4.95 -39.91 15.41
N VAL A 51 6.05 -40.56 15.02
CA VAL A 51 7.27 -39.85 14.62
C VAL A 51 7.08 -39.12 13.29
N ALA A 52 6.37 -39.72 12.33
CA ALA A 52 6.07 -39.12 11.03
C ALA A 52 5.12 -37.91 11.15
N ILE A 53 4.03 -38.04 11.91
CA ILE A 53 3.10 -36.93 12.23
C ILE A 53 3.88 -35.80 12.91
N ARG A 54 4.80 -36.11 13.82
CA ARG A 54 5.55 -35.12 14.59
C ARG A 54 6.76 -34.55 13.84
N MET A 55 7.23 -35.21 12.78
CA MET A 55 8.17 -34.63 11.80
C MET A 55 7.55 -33.42 11.09
N ARG A 56 6.23 -33.48 10.81
CA ARG A 56 5.46 -32.37 10.24
C ARG A 56 5.38 -31.17 11.17
N LEU A 57 5.24 -31.39 12.48
CA LEU A 57 5.24 -30.33 13.50
C LEU A 57 6.60 -29.63 13.59
N LEU A 58 7.70 -30.39 13.51
CA LEU A 58 9.06 -29.87 13.45
C LEU A 58 9.30 -29.00 12.22
N THR A 59 8.84 -29.46 11.04
CA THR A 59 8.93 -28.68 9.80
C THR A 59 8.08 -27.40 9.89
N LEU A 60 6.88 -27.48 10.47
CA LEU A 60 6.00 -26.33 10.65
C LEU A 60 6.60 -25.31 11.63
N LEU A 61 7.12 -25.76 12.77
CA LEU A 61 7.85 -24.92 13.73
C LEU A 61 9.02 -24.21 13.05
N MET A 62 9.82 -24.95 12.29
CA MET A 62 10.96 -24.42 11.57
C MET A 62 10.59 -23.37 10.52
N SER A 63 9.53 -23.62 9.73
CA SER A 63 9.05 -22.65 8.73
C SER A 63 8.63 -21.32 9.37
N ARG A 64 7.93 -21.38 10.51
CA ARG A 64 7.45 -20.19 11.25
C ARG A 64 8.58 -19.41 11.91
N LEU A 65 9.57 -20.11 12.47
CA LEU A 65 10.77 -19.47 13.01
C LEU A 65 11.55 -18.71 11.93
N ASN A 66 11.63 -19.27 10.73
CA ASN A 66 12.30 -18.62 9.61
C ASN A 66 11.53 -17.36 9.14
N GLU A 67 10.20 -17.42 9.08
CA GLU A 67 9.33 -16.27 8.76
C GLU A 67 9.49 -15.14 9.80
N MET A 68 9.51 -15.46 11.10
CA MET A 68 9.75 -14.48 12.17
C MET A 68 11.17 -13.88 12.13
N SER A 69 12.18 -14.63 11.70
CA SER A 69 13.53 -14.09 11.50
C SER A 69 13.59 -13.04 10.40
N THR A 70 12.68 -13.08 9.42
CA THR A 70 12.62 -12.13 8.29
C THR A 70 11.71 -10.93 8.57
N ASN A 71 10.69 -11.10 9.40
CA ASN A 71 9.70 -10.06 9.72
C ASN A 71 9.91 -9.51 11.14
N SER A 72 10.77 -8.50 11.26
CA SER A 72 11.18 -7.90 12.55
C SER A 72 10.07 -7.14 13.32
N GLY A 73 8.83 -7.11 12.82
CA GLY A 73 7.74 -6.30 13.37
C GLY A 73 6.67 -7.05 14.18
N VAL A 74 6.76 -8.37 14.34
CA VAL A 74 5.60 -9.19 14.77
C VAL A 74 5.45 -9.32 16.29
N LEU A 75 6.47 -9.01 17.08
CA LEU A 75 6.44 -9.27 18.54
C LEU A 75 6.53 -7.97 19.34
N SER A 76 5.50 -7.73 20.16
CA SER A 76 5.44 -6.57 21.06
C SER A 76 6.53 -6.67 22.15
N ALA A 77 7.06 -5.52 22.58
CA ALA A 77 8.22 -5.46 23.48
C ALA A 77 7.99 -6.09 24.87
N SER A 78 6.73 -6.30 25.29
CA SER A 78 6.37 -6.86 26.60
C SER A 78 6.34 -8.39 26.65
N GLU A 79 6.33 -9.09 25.52
CA GLU A 79 6.22 -10.56 25.43
C GLU A 79 7.58 -11.26 25.22
N ILE A 80 8.65 -10.47 25.16
CA ILE A 80 10.00 -10.90 24.82
C ILE A 80 10.64 -11.87 25.84
N PRO A 81 10.59 -11.65 27.17
CA PRO A 81 11.29 -12.50 28.14
C PRO A 81 10.65 -13.89 28.33
N GLU A 82 9.33 -13.98 28.26
CA GLU A 82 8.56 -15.21 28.37
C GLU A 82 8.77 -16.09 27.14
N LEU A 83 8.84 -15.45 25.97
CA LEU A 83 9.15 -16.12 24.70
C LEU A 83 10.57 -16.69 24.71
N GLU A 84 11.54 -15.94 25.24
CA GLU A 84 12.93 -16.41 25.39
C GLU A 84 13.01 -17.68 26.26
N LYS A 85 12.31 -17.69 27.41
CA LYS A 85 12.24 -18.88 28.28
C LYS A 85 11.60 -20.08 27.56
N ALA A 86 10.55 -19.84 26.78
CA ALA A 86 9.86 -20.88 26.03
C ALA A 86 10.75 -21.47 24.91
N PHE A 87 11.53 -20.63 24.24
CA PHE A 87 12.50 -21.06 23.24
C PHE A 87 13.62 -21.92 23.83
N VAL A 88 14.22 -21.49 24.94
CA VAL A 88 15.25 -22.28 25.64
C VAL A 88 14.70 -23.65 26.04
N ARG A 89 13.45 -23.72 26.52
CA ARG A 89 12.79 -24.99 26.86
C ARG A 89 12.61 -25.90 25.64
N CYS A 90 12.19 -25.35 24.49
CA CYS A 90 12.08 -26.13 23.25
C CYS A 90 13.45 -26.68 22.81
N ILE A 91 14.50 -25.86 22.83
CA ILE A 91 15.87 -26.29 22.48
C ILE A 91 16.30 -27.46 23.36
N ASN A 92 16.05 -27.39 24.68
CA ASN A 92 16.39 -28.46 25.61
C ASN A 92 15.60 -29.75 25.32
N ILE A 93 14.31 -29.64 25.01
CA ILE A 93 13.47 -30.80 24.64
C ILE A 93 13.99 -31.45 23.35
N LEU A 94 14.23 -30.65 22.32
CA LEU A 94 14.75 -31.13 21.04
C LEU A 94 16.12 -31.80 21.20
N THR A 95 17.00 -31.21 22.00
CA THR A 95 18.34 -31.73 22.28
C THR A 95 18.28 -33.04 23.06
N ASP A 96 17.41 -33.16 24.07
CA ASP A 96 17.27 -34.42 24.82
C ASP A 96 16.68 -35.54 23.95
N ILE A 97 15.70 -35.24 23.10
CA ILE A 97 15.16 -36.21 22.13
C ILE A 97 16.27 -36.66 21.16
N LYS A 98 17.04 -35.71 20.61
CA LYS A 98 18.18 -35.99 19.72
C LYS A 98 19.21 -36.91 20.38
N ASN A 99 19.60 -36.61 21.61
CA ASN A 99 20.64 -37.35 22.32
C ASN A 99 20.18 -38.78 22.69
N LYS A 100 18.92 -38.95 23.09
CA LYS A 100 18.34 -40.28 23.35
C LYS A 100 18.26 -41.13 22.09
N LEU A 101 17.88 -40.54 20.95
CA LEU A 101 17.89 -41.23 19.65
C LEU A 101 19.30 -41.65 19.24
N LYS A 102 20.28 -40.74 19.29
CA LYS A 102 21.68 -41.06 19.00
C LYS A 102 22.27 -42.10 19.96
N GLY A 103 21.83 -42.12 21.21
CA GLY A 103 22.24 -43.13 22.20
C GLY A 103 21.70 -44.53 21.85
N ALA A 104 20.44 -44.61 21.41
CA ALA A 104 19.85 -45.85 20.92
C ALA A 104 20.54 -46.38 19.66
N GLU A 105 20.98 -45.49 18.76
CA GLU A 105 21.75 -45.87 17.56
C GLU A 105 23.15 -46.42 17.88
N LYS A 106 23.75 -46.05 19.01
CA LYS A 106 25.08 -46.55 19.41
C LYS A 106 25.02 -47.89 20.14
N ASN A 107 23.88 -48.21 20.76
CA ASN A 107 23.66 -49.41 21.55
C ASN A 107 22.93 -50.49 20.76
N VAL A 108 23.34 -50.72 19.51
CA VAL A 108 22.82 -51.81 18.68
C VAL A 108 23.34 -53.13 19.25
N GLY A 109 22.43 -54.00 19.69
CA GLY A 109 22.80 -55.32 20.20
C GLY A 109 23.46 -56.19 19.12
N THR A 110 24.01 -57.34 19.52
CA THR A 110 24.70 -58.32 18.65
C THR A 110 23.88 -58.83 17.45
N ALA A 111 22.58 -58.51 17.38
CA ALA A 111 21.66 -58.89 16.30
C ALA A 111 21.07 -57.69 15.51
N GLY A 112 21.66 -56.49 15.59
CA GLY A 112 21.14 -55.34 14.82
C GLY A 112 19.88 -54.68 15.42
N GLN A 113 19.47 -55.07 16.64
CA GLN A 113 18.28 -54.54 17.30
C GLN A 113 18.53 -53.13 17.86
N ILE A 114 17.81 -52.14 17.31
CA ILE A 114 17.69 -50.79 17.88
C ILE A 114 16.55 -50.82 18.91
N PHE A 115 16.87 -50.59 20.18
CA PHE A 115 15.87 -50.50 21.24
C PHE A 115 15.30 -49.07 21.32
N TRP A 116 13.98 -48.93 21.32
CA TRP A 116 13.33 -47.62 21.37
C TRP A 116 13.58 -46.95 22.74
N PRO A 117 14.18 -45.75 22.81
CA PRO A 117 14.69 -45.19 24.07
C PRO A 117 13.65 -44.39 24.87
N PHE A 118 12.39 -44.33 24.43
CA PHE A 118 11.36 -43.52 25.07
C PHE A 118 10.19 -44.35 25.59
N THR A 119 9.73 -44.03 26.79
CA THR A 119 8.41 -44.44 27.28
C THR A 119 7.32 -43.61 26.59
N LYS A 120 6.18 -44.24 26.27
CA LYS A 120 5.04 -43.61 25.58
C LYS A 120 4.66 -42.25 26.18
N ASP A 121 4.52 -42.18 27.51
CA ASP A 121 4.03 -40.98 28.19
C ASP A 121 5.06 -39.83 28.20
N ASN A 122 6.35 -40.15 28.37
CA ASN A 122 7.43 -39.16 28.42
C ASN A 122 7.58 -38.42 27.07
N LEU A 123 7.45 -39.17 25.98
CA LEU A 123 7.57 -38.63 24.62
C LEU A 123 6.34 -37.81 24.25
N VAL A 124 5.15 -38.28 24.64
CA VAL A 124 3.88 -37.58 24.41
C VAL A 124 3.87 -36.20 25.06
N GLU A 125 4.22 -36.10 26.34
CA GLU A 125 4.22 -34.83 27.09
C GLU A 125 5.13 -33.77 26.45
N ARG A 126 6.35 -34.18 26.07
CA ARG A 126 7.34 -33.29 25.47
C ARG A 126 6.90 -32.74 24.13
N LEU A 127 6.22 -33.57 23.36
CA LEU A 127 5.77 -33.21 22.03
C LEU A 127 4.45 -32.43 22.09
N GLU A 128 3.61 -32.66 23.09
CA GLU A 128 2.46 -31.79 23.39
C GLU A 128 2.92 -30.35 23.73
N TYR A 129 4.06 -30.21 24.43
CA TYR A 129 4.65 -28.89 24.66
C TYR A 129 5.12 -28.21 23.36
N LEU A 130 5.78 -28.95 22.46
CA LEU A 130 6.20 -28.41 21.16
C LEU A 130 5.00 -28.02 20.28
N ASP A 131 3.92 -28.82 20.31
CA ASP A 131 2.67 -28.53 19.60
C ASP A 131 2.01 -27.23 20.12
N LYS A 132 1.96 -27.06 21.46
CA LYS A 132 1.51 -25.81 22.09
C LYS A 132 2.30 -24.60 21.61
N MET A 133 3.62 -24.75 21.42
CA MET A 133 4.47 -23.67 20.92
C MET A 133 4.21 -23.34 19.45
N VAL A 134 4.01 -24.35 18.59
CA VAL A 134 3.59 -24.13 17.21
C VAL A 134 2.27 -23.37 17.16
N HIS A 135 1.30 -23.78 17.97
CA HIS A 135 0.00 -23.12 18.07
C HIS A 135 0.12 -21.66 18.56
N TRP A 136 0.93 -21.41 19.59
CA TRP A 136 1.18 -20.06 20.09
C TRP A 136 1.80 -19.14 19.03
N LEU A 137 2.79 -19.64 18.27
CA LEU A 137 3.41 -18.86 17.19
C LEU A 137 2.44 -18.55 16.05
N GLN A 138 1.54 -19.48 15.72
CA GLN A 138 0.47 -19.24 14.74
C GLN A 138 -0.50 -18.16 15.20
N THR A 139 -0.90 -18.18 16.48
CA THR A 139 -1.80 -17.18 17.05
C THR A 139 -1.15 -15.80 17.11
N ALA A 140 0.15 -15.72 17.43
CA ALA A 140 0.89 -14.45 17.44
C ALA A 140 0.96 -13.81 16.04
N ASP A 141 1.21 -14.61 14.99
CA ASP A 141 1.19 -14.14 13.60
C ASP A 141 -0.19 -13.59 13.20
N GLN A 142 -1.26 -14.31 13.56
CA GLN A 142 -2.64 -13.87 13.33
C GLN A 142 -2.99 -12.59 14.11
N TYR A 143 -2.48 -12.45 15.34
CA TYR A 143 -2.69 -11.25 16.15
C TYR A 143 -2.02 -10.02 15.53
N GLY A 144 -0.81 -10.15 14.98
CA GLY A 144 -0.13 -9.09 14.25
C GLY A 144 -0.91 -8.59 13.04
N ILE A 145 -1.51 -9.52 12.26
CA ILE A 145 -2.42 -9.17 11.16
C ILE A 145 -3.65 -8.43 11.70
N GLY A 146 -4.21 -8.86 12.83
CA GLY A 146 -5.35 -8.21 13.48
C GLY A 146 -5.08 -6.75 13.87
N GLU A 147 -3.93 -6.45 14.45
CA GLU A 147 -3.54 -5.08 14.82
C GLU A 147 -3.32 -4.19 13.59
N MET A 148 -2.74 -4.74 12.52
CA MET A 148 -2.61 -4.04 11.24
C MET A 148 -3.99 -3.72 10.65
N VAL A 149 -4.94 -4.66 10.66
CA VAL A 149 -6.31 -4.43 10.18
C VAL A 149 -7.01 -3.35 10.99
N LYS A 150 -6.87 -3.34 12.32
CA LYS A 150 -7.42 -2.27 13.17
C LYS A 150 -6.84 -0.90 12.84
N SER A 151 -5.53 -0.83 12.61
CA SER A 151 -4.86 0.42 12.22
C SER A 151 -5.37 0.92 10.86
N ILE A 152 -5.50 0.02 9.88
CA ILE A 152 -6.08 0.33 8.56
C ILE A 152 -7.53 0.83 8.70
N GLN A 153 -8.34 0.18 9.53
CA GLN A 153 -9.73 0.60 9.76
C GLN A 153 -9.82 2.00 10.35
N LYS A 154 -8.92 2.34 11.28
CA LYS A 154 -8.83 3.70 11.84
C LYS A 154 -8.46 4.71 10.76
N ASP A 155 -7.43 4.43 9.97
CA ASP A 155 -7.00 5.32 8.88
C ASP A 155 -8.13 5.53 7.85
N GLN A 156 -8.88 4.48 7.53
CA GLN A 156 -10.06 4.57 6.66
C GLN A 156 -11.16 5.46 7.24
N HIS A 157 -11.40 5.39 8.55
CA HIS A 157 -12.36 6.27 9.23
C HIS A 157 -11.92 7.74 9.15
N ASP A 158 -10.65 8.02 9.42
CA ASP A 158 -10.08 9.38 9.36
C ASP A 158 -10.13 9.95 7.93
N ILE A 159 -9.85 9.13 6.91
CA ILE A 159 -10.03 9.49 5.49
C ILE A 159 -11.50 9.83 5.21
N GLY A 160 -12.44 9.02 5.69
CA GLY A 160 -13.87 9.25 5.52
C GLY A 160 -14.34 10.58 6.11
N ASP A 161 -13.84 10.94 7.28
CA ASP A 161 -14.18 12.22 7.92
C ASP A 161 -13.55 13.42 7.20
N ASN A 162 -12.32 13.27 6.69
CA ASN A 162 -11.69 14.30 5.89
C ASN A 162 -12.40 14.50 4.54
N LEU A 163 -12.86 13.43 3.88
CA LEU A 163 -13.68 13.52 2.67
C LEU A 163 -15.00 14.27 2.92
N LYS A 164 -15.67 14.01 4.04
CA LYS A 164 -16.88 14.78 4.42
C LYS A 164 -16.58 16.27 4.62
N LYS A 165 -15.45 16.62 5.24
CA LYS A 165 -15.03 18.03 5.40
C LYS A 165 -14.77 18.67 4.04
N MET A 166 -14.03 17.99 3.18
CA MET A 166 -13.74 18.45 1.82
C MET A 166 -15.01 18.64 1.00
N GLN A 167 -15.97 17.72 1.10
CA GLN A 167 -17.26 17.83 0.42
C GLN A 167 -18.02 19.10 0.85
N ARG A 168 -18.02 19.44 2.15
CA ARG A 168 -18.61 20.70 2.63
C ARG A 168 -17.89 21.91 2.05
N THR A 169 -16.55 21.93 2.11
CA THR A 169 -15.74 23.03 1.57
C THR A 169 -15.99 23.23 0.07
N VAL A 170 -16.01 22.15 -0.71
CA VAL A 170 -16.31 22.19 -2.15
C VAL A 170 -17.72 22.71 -2.40
N GLY A 171 -18.70 22.30 -1.60
CA GLY A 171 -20.06 22.85 -1.66
C GLY A 171 -20.11 24.35 -1.43
N THR A 172 -19.41 24.84 -0.40
CA THR A 172 -19.31 26.28 -0.10
C THR A 172 -18.60 27.05 -1.22
N VAL A 173 -17.49 26.52 -1.76
CA VAL A 173 -16.79 27.13 -2.89
C VAL A 173 -17.70 27.21 -4.12
N HIS A 174 -18.44 26.14 -4.42
CA HIS A 174 -19.38 26.13 -5.54
C HIS A 174 -20.47 27.19 -5.38
N GLU A 175 -21.00 27.39 -4.17
CA GLU A 175 -21.97 28.45 -3.86
C GLU A 175 -21.37 29.85 -4.08
N HIS A 176 -20.15 30.09 -3.60
CA HIS A 176 -19.46 31.37 -3.82
C HIS A 176 -19.17 31.64 -5.30
N VAL A 177 -18.70 30.63 -6.04
CA VAL A 177 -18.46 30.75 -7.50
C VAL A 177 -19.77 31.04 -8.23
N SER A 178 -20.85 30.33 -7.90
CA SER A 178 -22.17 30.57 -8.48
C SER A 178 -22.67 31.99 -8.20
N ARG A 179 -22.43 32.53 -7.00
CA ARG A 179 -22.72 33.93 -6.69
C ARG A 179 -21.89 34.87 -7.55
N ILE A 180 -20.59 34.67 -7.69
CA ILE A 180 -19.73 35.53 -8.53
C ILE A 180 -20.20 35.52 -9.98
N GLU A 181 -20.49 34.34 -10.54
CA GLU A 181 -21.05 34.22 -11.89
C GLU A 181 -22.39 34.97 -12.01
N SER A 182 -23.23 34.93 -10.98
CA SER A 182 -24.50 35.68 -10.96
C SER A 182 -24.33 37.19 -10.77
N PHE A 183 -23.25 37.66 -10.13
CA PHE A 183 -22.98 39.09 -9.96
C PHE A 183 -22.49 39.72 -11.26
N ILE A 184 -21.61 39.04 -12.00
CA ILE A 184 -21.19 39.45 -13.35
C ILE A 184 -22.33 39.17 -14.34
N THR A 185 -23.41 39.91 -14.19
CA THR A 185 -24.54 39.92 -15.09
C THR A 185 -24.14 40.63 -16.38
N ASP A 186 -24.83 40.30 -17.47
CA ASP A 186 -24.73 41.08 -18.70
C ASP A 186 -25.10 42.55 -18.45
N GLN A 187 -25.89 42.83 -17.41
CA GLN A 187 -26.20 44.19 -16.95
C GLN A 187 -24.96 44.91 -16.38
N GLU A 188 -24.20 44.31 -15.47
CA GLU A 188 -22.96 44.95 -14.96
C GLU A 188 -21.92 45.16 -16.07
N ARG A 189 -21.84 44.22 -17.03
CA ARG A 189 -20.99 44.39 -18.22
C ARG A 189 -21.47 45.55 -19.09
N HIS A 190 -22.79 45.68 -19.28
CA HIS A 190 -23.39 46.77 -20.01
C HIS A 190 -23.18 48.12 -19.31
N ASP A 191 -23.33 48.16 -17.99
CA ASP A 191 -23.13 49.36 -17.17
C ASP A 191 -21.65 49.78 -17.19
N LEU A 192 -20.72 48.84 -17.10
CA LEU A 192 -19.28 49.11 -17.25
C LEU A 192 -18.93 49.59 -18.65
N ALA A 193 -19.49 48.98 -19.70
CA ALA A 193 -19.28 49.41 -21.08
C ALA A 193 -19.80 50.84 -21.30
N THR A 194 -20.97 51.16 -20.73
CA THR A 194 -21.57 52.49 -20.75
C THR A 194 -20.73 53.49 -19.97
N TRP A 195 -20.16 53.11 -18.82
CA TRP A 195 -19.26 53.96 -18.06
C TRP A 195 -17.92 54.23 -18.77
N LEU A 196 -17.36 53.23 -19.45
CA LEU A 196 -16.11 53.35 -20.22
C LEU A 196 -16.30 54.20 -21.49
N SER A 197 -17.48 54.17 -22.09
CA SER A 197 -17.84 54.98 -23.25
C SER A 197 -19.14 55.74 -22.98
N PRO A 198 -19.10 56.78 -22.12
CA PRO A 198 -20.28 57.58 -21.78
C PRO A 198 -20.77 58.41 -22.97
N VAL A 199 -19.97 58.48 -24.03
CA VAL A 199 -20.27 59.18 -25.26
C VAL A 199 -20.84 58.18 -26.24
N ASN A 200 -22.11 58.35 -26.61
CA ASN A 200 -22.70 57.60 -27.70
C ASN A 200 -22.09 58.10 -29.02
N VAL A 201 -20.95 57.51 -29.40
CA VAL A 201 -20.21 57.85 -30.61
C VAL A 201 -21.09 57.66 -31.86
N HIS A 202 -22.07 56.75 -31.79
CA HIS A 202 -23.00 56.51 -32.88
C HIS A 202 -23.98 57.68 -33.07
N GLU A 203 -24.56 58.21 -32.00
CA GLU A 203 -25.43 59.40 -32.08
C GLU A 203 -24.63 60.61 -32.54
N ILE A 204 -23.43 60.82 -31.99
CA ILE A 204 -22.55 61.89 -32.46
C ILE A 204 -22.24 61.73 -33.93
N LEU A 205 -21.98 60.52 -34.42
CA LEU A 205 -21.73 60.27 -35.85
C LEU A 205 -22.99 60.54 -36.69
N ILE A 206 -24.17 60.11 -36.25
CA ILE A 206 -25.44 60.38 -36.95
C ILE A 206 -25.70 61.89 -37.03
N ASP A 207 -25.66 62.61 -35.91
CA ASP A 207 -25.87 64.06 -35.86
C ASP A 207 -24.88 64.80 -36.78
N ASN A 208 -23.65 64.30 -36.83
CA ASN A 208 -22.60 64.82 -37.69
C ASN A 208 -22.90 64.55 -39.19
N LEU A 209 -23.36 63.35 -39.53
CA LEU A 209 -23.77 62.99 -40.90
C LEU A 209 -25.02 63.77 -41.34
N ASP A 210 -26.01 63.94 -40.45
CA ASP A 210 -27.23 64.70 -40.71
C ASP A 210 -26.97 66.21 -40.88
N GLY A 211 -25.91 66.72 -40.26
CA GLY A 211 -25.44 68.10 -40.43
C GLY A 211 -24.65 68.36 -41.72
N HIS A 212 -24.46 67.35 -42.58
CA HIS A 212 -23.73 67.48 -43.84
C HIS A 212 -24.48 68.36 -44.84
N SER A 213 -23.78 69.30 -45.47
CA SER A 213 -24.32 70.07 -46.58
C SER A 213 -24.06 69.35 -47.89
N GLU A 214 -25.13 69.11 -48.67
CA GLU A 214 -25.09 68.42 -49.96
C GLU A 214 -23.95 68.95 -50.85
N GLY A 215 -23.12 68.05 -51.39
CA GLY A 215 -21.95 68.37 -52.20
C GLY A 215 -20.63 68.60 -51.43
N THR A 216 -20.66 68.65 -50.09
CA THR A 216 -19.44 68.79 -49.27
C THR A 216 -18.64 67.49 -49.30
N ALA A 217 -17.32 67.60 -49.42
CA ALA A 217 -16.38 66.47 -49.51
C ALA A 217 -16.52 65.55 -50.75
N ASP A 218 -17.43 65.81 -51.70
CA ASP A 218 -17.56 65.08 -52.97
C ASP A 218 -16.25 64.94 -53.75
N TRP A 219 -15.35 65.92 -53.59
CA TRP A 219 -14.04 65.92 -54.23
C TRP A 219 -13.17 64.74 -53.77
N ILE A 220 -13.32 64.26 -52.53
CA ILE A 220 -12.47 63.18 -52.00
C ILE A 220 -12.82 61.84 -52.63
N PHE A 221 -14.10 61.57 -52.88
CA PHE A 221 -14.57 60.36 -53.58
C PHE A 221 -14.15 60.31 -55.05
N LYS A 222 -13.71 61.45 -55.61
CA LYS A 222 -13.15 61.53 -56.97
C LYS A 222 -11.65 61.20 -57.01
N THR A 223 -10.95 61.21 -55.87
CA THR A 223 -9.52 60.89 -55.79
C THR A 223 -9.23 59.42 -56.07
N SER A 224 -8.07 59.13 -56.66
CA SER A 224 -7.65 57.76 -56.95
C SER A 224 -7.38 56.95 -55.67
N GLN A 225 -6.87 57.58 -54.62
CA GLN A 225 -6.60 56.92 -53.34
C GLN A 225 -7.89 56.47 -52.64
N MET A 226 -8.92 57.32 -52.60
CA MET A 226 -10.20 56.97 -52.00
C MET A 226 -10.91 55.86 -52.78
N LYS A 227 -10.87 55.92 -54.13
CA LYS A 227 -11.44 54.86 -54.97
C LYS A 227 -10.73 53.53 -54.76
N ALA A 228 -9.40 53.51 -54.76
CA ALA A 228 -8.61 52.30 -54.52
C ALA A 228 -8.86 51.72 -53.11
N TRP A 229 -9.09 52.57 -52.11
CA TRP A 229 -9.45 52.13 -50.76
C TRP A 229 -10.85 51.50 -50.72
N MET A 230 -11.86 52.15 -51.33
CA MET A 230 -13.22 51.63 -51.40
C MET A 230 -13.34 50.32 -52.20
N THR A 231 -12.53 50.13 -53.24
CA THR A 231 -12.50 48.87 -54.02
C THR A 231 -11.69 47.77 -53.32
N GLY A 232 -10.98 48.09 -52.23
CA GLY A 232 -10.11 47.15 -51.50
C GLY A 232 -8.71 46.98 -52.08
N ASP A 233 -8.36 47.71 -53.15
CA ASP A 233 -7.02 47.72 -53.75
C ASP A 233 -5.99 48.41 -52.85
N LEU A 234 -6.44 49.31 -51.96
CA LEU A 234 -5.64 49.95 -50.91
C LEU A 234 -6.17 49.52 -49.54
N CYS A 235 -5.34 48.85 -48.73
CA CYS A 235 -5.77 48.37 -47.41
C CYS A 235 -5.90 49.48 -46.35
N PHE A 236 -5.33 50.67 -46.61
CA PHE A 236 -5.25 51.74 -45.62
C PHE A 236 -5.27 53.12 -46.28
N LEU A 237 -6.18 53.98 -45.83
CA LEU A 237 -6.28 55.37 -46.26
C LEU A 237 -5.91 56.30 -45.10
N TRP A 238 -4.90 57.15 -45.32
CA TRP A 238 -4.46 58.12 -44.32
C TRP A 238 -4.92 59.54 -44.69
N CYS A 239 -5.95 60.03 -43.99
CA CYS A 239 -6.49 61.37 -44.19
C CYS A 239 -5.77 62.39 -43.28
N GLN A 240 -4.89 63.23 -43.86
CA GLN A 240 -4.19 64.29 -43.12
C GLN A 240 -4.90 65.64 -43.23
N GLY A 241 -4.86 66.41 -42.14
CA GLY A 241 -5.30 67.81 -42.16
C GLY A 241 -5.48 68.40 -40.75
N PRO A 242 -5.62 69.73 -40.64
CA PRO A 242 -5.85 70.42 -39.37
C PRO A 242 -7.11 69.90 -38.63
N PRO A 243 -7.20 70.04 -37.30
CA PRO A 243 -8.46 69.76 -36.59
C PRO A 243 -9.60 70.63 -37.15
N GLY A 244 -10.83 70.10 -37.17
CA GLY A 244 -12.02 70.84 -37.63
C GLY A 244 -12.30 70.85 -39.15
N VAL A 245 -11.42 70.28 -39.99
CA VAL A 245 -11.61 70.24 -41.46
C VAL A 245 -12.53 69.11 -41.97
N GLY A 246 -13.28 68.46 -41.08
CA GLY A 246 -14.25 67.42 -41.47
C GLY A 246 -13.68 66.04 -41.76
N LYS A 247 -12.44 65.71 -41.33
CA LYS A 247 -11.87 64.36 -41.55
C LYS A 247 -12.75 63.23 -40.99
N THR A 248 -13.30 63.43 -39.79
CA THR A 248 -14.20 62.47 -39.12
C THR A 248 -15.57 62.37 -39.78
N MET A 249 -15.97 63.37 -40.58
CA MET A 249 -17.23 63.33 -41.35
C MET A 249 -17.16 62.48 -42.61
N ILE A 250 -15.93 62.28 -43.10
CA ILE A 250 -15.66 61.61 -44.38
C ILE A 250 -15.38 60.12 -44.17
N ALA A 251 -14.95 59.73 -42.97
CA ALA A 251 -14.59 58.37 -42.59
C ALA A 251 -15.82 57.60 -42.10
#